data_AF-A0A9P7FAD1-F1
#
_entry.id   AF-A0A9P7FAD1-F1
#
_cell.length_a   1.000
_cell.length_b   1.000
_cell.length_c   1.000
_cell.angle_alpha   90.00
_cell.angle_beta   90.00
_cell.angle_gamma   90.00
#
_symmetry.space_group_name_H-M   'P 1'
#
loop_
_entity.id
_entity.type
_entity.pdbx_description
1 polymer ?
#
loop_
_entity_poly.entity_id
_entity_poly.type
_entity_poly.pdbx_seq_one_letter_code
_entity_poly.pdbx_strand_id
1 'polypeptide(L)'
;MSPDIQMFRHRFFPASFNRPKTVFTFRVLNNFLLDSLECGTSAMNYYSKLWRMTLEHWRQLKTMRWHGFGHHSDNPSTGELALFCPTCPQPGINVLFWKYTRSFVMDGNFKAEHLHPIKLFNEVWLSDGLGFMVGKDRYKMHLAEAADTVEKSSCNNHQAVNQANAARHKLESTGIGGVACVRHGCFVPHSMVDFQKGKRQATCTIPHSRVNHASLADK
;
A
#
# COMPACT_ATOMS: atom_id res chain seq x y z
N MET A 1 -37.17 28.67 -5.81
CA MET A 1 -36.93 27.45 -6.62
C MET A 1 -36.77 26.31 -5.65
N SER A 2 -37.47 25.18 -5.82
CA SER A 2 -37.41 24.09 -4.84
C SER A 2 -36.04 23.38 -4.90
N PRO A 3 -35.47 22.95 -3.74
CA PRO A 3 -34.14 22.32 -3.70
C PRO A 3 -34.01 21.09 -4.59
N ASP A 4 -35.08 20.31 -4.73
CA ASP A 4 -35.22 19.13 -5.60
C ASP A 4 -35.04 19.48 -7.08
N ILE A 5 -35.68 20.55 -7.58
CA ILE A 5 -35.53 20.99 -8.98
C ILE A 5 -34.08 21.38 -9.28
N GLN A 6 -33.38 22.01 -8.33
CA GLN A 6 -31.96 22.33 -8.48
C GLN A 6 -31.10 21.06 -8.58
N MET A 7 -31.38 20.03 -7.77
CA MET A 7 -30.65 18.76 -7.81
C MET A 7 -30.81 18.04 -9.15
N PHE A 8 -32.02 17.99 -9.68
CA PHE A 8 -32.29 17.38 -10.99
C PHE A 8 -31.56 18.07 -12.13
N ARG A 9 -31.48 19.41 -12.12
CA ARG A 9 -30.70 20.18 -13.10
C ARG A 9 -29.22 19.80 -13.13
N HIS A 10 -28.67 19.44 -11.97
CA HIS A 10 -27.28 18.97 -11.84
C HIS A 10 -27.13 17.45 -11.96
N ARG A 11 -28.16 16.74 -12.43
CA ARG A 11 -28.17 15.27 -12.56
C ARG A 11 -27.91 14.53 -11.24
N PHE A 12 -28.45 15.07 -10.15
CA PHE A 12 -28.50 14.42 -8.84
C PHE A 12 -29.92 13.99 -8.50
N PHE A 13 -30.05 12.78 -7.95
CA PHE A 13 -31.29 12.21 -7.44
C PHE A 13 -31.21 12.13 -5.91
N PRO A 14 -32.10 12.79 -5.16
CA PRO A 14 -32.06 12.77 -3.70
C PRO A 14 -32.53 11.43 -3.14
N ALA A 15 -31.89 10.95 -2.08
CA ALA A 15 -32.37 9.77 -1.34
C ALA A 15 -33.67 10.04 -0.54
N SER A 16 -33.96 11.32 -0.25
CA SER A 16 -35.16 11.78 0.44
C SER A 16 -35.54 13.18 -0.07
N PHE A 17 -36.83 13.39 -0.34
CA PHE A 17 -37.36 14.66 -0.85
C PHE A 17 -37.59 15.72 0.24
N ASN A 18 -37.82 15.30 1.49
CA ASN A 18 -38.14 16.21 2.59
C ASN A 18 -36.88 16.90 3.16
N ARG A 19 -35.77 16.16 3.27
CA ARG A 19 -34.50 16.66 3.81
C ARG A 19 -33.34 15.91 3.17
N PRO A 20 -32.91 16.30 1.96
CA PRO A 20 -31.85 15.61 1.24
C PRO A 20 -30.51 15.79 1.96
N LYS A 21 -30.01 14.72 2.58
CA LYS A 21 -28.64 14.63 3.14
C LYS A 21 -27.69 13.80 2.26
N THR A 22 -28.25 12.98 1.40
CA THR A 22 -27.54 12.07 0.50
C THR A 22 -28.17 12.17 -0.89
N VAL A 23 -27.32 12.20 -1.90
CA VAL A 23 -27.72 12.30 -3.31
C VAL A 23 -26.95 11.26 -4.12
N PHE A 24 -27.61 10.71 -5.13
CA PHE A 24 -27.03 9.78 -6.10
C PHE A 24 -26.91 10.46 -7.45
N THR A 25 -25.89 10.12 -8.23
CA THR A 25 -25.86 10.56 -9.63
C THR A 25 -26.74 9.64 -10.47
N PHE A 26 -27.38 10.17 -11.52
CA PHE A 26 -28.10 9.32 -12.48
C PHE A 26 -27.21 8.22 -13.09
N ARG A 27 -25.91 8.49 -13.26
CA ARG A 27 -24.95 7.49 -13.73
C ARG A 27 -24.83 6.30 -12.78
N VAL A 28 -24.80 6.55 -11.48
CA VAL A 28 -24.78 5.48 -10.46
C VAL A 28 -26.10 4.70 -10.47
N LEU A 29 -27.25 5.39 -10.59
CA LEU A 29 -28.55 4.72 -10.66
C LEU A 29 -28.68 3.82 -11.91
N ASN A 30 -28.26 4.31 -13.08
CA ASN A 30 -28.27 3.51 -14.30
C ASN A 30 -27.34 2.30 -14.21
N ASN A 31 -26.16 2.48 -13.61
CA ASN A 31 -25.21 1.39 -13.41
C ASN A 31 -25.74 0.33 -12.42
N PHE A 32 -26.43 0.76 -11.35
CA PHE A 32 -27.13 -0.16 -10.45
C PHE A 32 -28.21 -0.96 -11.16
N LEU A 33 -29.02 -0.31 -12.00
CA LEU A 33 -30.07 -1.00 -12.77
C LEU A 33 -29.47 -2.08 -13.68
N LEU A 34 -28.39 -1.76 -14.39
CA LEU A 34 -27.69 -2.72 -15.24
C LEU A 34 -27.10 -3.89 -14.42
N ASP A 35 -26.39 -3.62 -13.32
CA ASP A 35 -25.82 -4.65 -12.45
C ASP A 35 -26.90 -5.54 -11.79
N SER A 36 -28.08 -4.97 -11.50
CA SER A 36 -29.21 -5.70 -10.95
C SER A 36 -29.88 -6.59 -11.99
N LEU A 37 -30.00 -6.12 -13.24
CA LEU A 37 -30.64 -6.87 -14.34
C LEU A 37 -29.74 -7.97 -14.88
N GLU A 38 -28.47 -7.64 -15.17
CA GLU A 38 -27.52 -8.57 -15.82
C GLU A 38 -26.91 -9.57 -14.85
N CYS A 39 -26.61 -9.14 -13.61
CA CYS A 39 -25.86 -9.93 -12.64
C CYS A 39 -26.66 -10.34 -11.40
N GLY A 40 -27.95 -9.96 -11.29
CA GLY A 40 -28.77 -10.25 -10.11
C GLY A 40 -28.20 -9.62 -8.82
N THR A 41 -27.45 -8.52 -8.95
CA THR A 41 -26.72 -7.92 -7.82
C THR A 41 -27.69 -7.28 -6.84
N SER A 42 -27.66 -7.69 -5.57
CA SER A 42 -28.44 -7.01 -4.53
C SER A 42 -27.96 -5.57 -4.30
N ALA A 43 -28.86 -4.69 -3.86
CA ALA A 43 -28.53 -3.30 -3.54
C ALA A 43 -27.36 -3.19 -2.55
N MET A 44 -27.27 -4.11 -1.57
CA MET A 44 -26.19 -4.12 -0.58
C MET A 44 -24.83 -4.51 -1.17
N ASN A 45 -24.81 -5.46 -2.11
CA ASN A 45 -23.58 -5.84 -2.82
C ASN A 45 -23.12 -4.71 -3.74
N TYR A 46 -24.06 -4.05 -4.41
CA TYR A 46 -23.77 -2.88 -5.24
C TYR A 46 -23.22 -1.70 -4.42
N TYR A 47 -23.84 -1.41 -3.27
CA TYR A 47 -23.33 -0.41 -2.32
C TYR A 47 -21.91 -0.77 -1.87
N SER A 48 -21.65 -2.03 -1.52
CA SER A 48 -20.32 -2.49 -1.13
C SER A 48 -19.28 -2.33 -2.24
N LYS A 49 -19.67 -2.60 -3.50
CA LYS A 49 -18.85 -2.35 -4.70
C LYS A 49 -18.52 -0.86 -4.85
N LEU A 50 -19.53 0.01 -4.82
CA LEU A 50 -19.34 1.46 -4.87
C LEU A 50 -18.44 1.97 -3.74
N TRP A 51 -18.69 1.49 -2.51
CA TRP A 51 -17.93 1.85 -1.33
C TRP A 51 -16.46 1.48 -1.49
N ARG A 52 -16.13 0.28 -1.98
CA ARG A 52 -14.75 -0.12 -2.26
C ARG A 52 -14.09 0.78 -3.29
N MET A 53 -14.75 1.03 -4.43
CA MET A 53 -14.20 1.86 -5.50
C MET A 53 -13.99 3.32 -5.07
N THR A 54 -14.92 3.89 -4.32
CA THR A 54 -14.87 5.31 -3.94
C THR A 54 -13.98 5.55 -2.74
N LEU A 55 -14.00 4.66 -1.74
CA LEU A 55 -13.17 4.81 -0.56
C LEU A 55 -11.68 4.74 -0.87
N GLU A 56 -11.27 3.90 -1.82
CA GLU A 56 -9.86 3.72 -2.14
C GLU A 56 -9.25 5.02 -2.66
N HIS A 57 -9.89 5.63 -3.66
CA HIS A 57 -9.54 6.96 -4.17
C HIS A 57 -9.61 8.04 -3.08
N TRP A 58 -10.65 8.01 -2.23
CA TRP A 58 -10.78 8.97 -1.14
C TRP A 58 -9.68 8.84 -0.08
N ARG A 59 -9.25 7.62 0.24
CA ARG A 59 -8.12 7.38 1.15
C ARG A 59 -6.84 7.94 0.57
N GLN A 60 -6.58 7.70 -0.71
CA GLN A 60 -5.41 8.25 -1.40
C GLN A 60 -5.41 9.79 -1.37
N LEU A 61 -6.54 10.42 -1.72
CA LEU A 61 -6.69 11.88 -1.67
C LEU A 61 -6.48 12.43 -0.25
N LYS A 62 -6.98 11.75 0.78
CA LYS A 62 -6.74 12.15 2.17
C LYS A 62 -5.27 12.03 2.56
N THR A 63 -4.60 10.95 2.16
CA THR A 63 -3.15 10.79 2.39
C THR A 63 -2.37 11.93 1.73
N MET A 64 -2.64 12.21 0.45
CA MET A 64 -2.00 13.34 -0.25
C MET A 64 -2.27 14.67 0.46
N ARG A 65 -3.51 14.92 0.89
CA ARG A 65 -3.85 16.12 1.65
C ARG A 65 -3.09 16.22 2.98
N TRP A 66 -3.01 15.14 3.75
CA TRP A 66 -2.31 15.13 5.04
C TRP A 66 -0.81 15.38 4.91
N HIS A 67 -0.21 14.99 3.79
CA HIS A 67 1.21 15.22 3.48
C HIS A 67 1.45 16.54 2.73
N GLY A 68 0.42 17.38 2.53
CA GLY A 68 0.56 18.69 1.88
C GLY A 68 0.42 18.70 0.35
N PHE A 69 0.22 17.55 -0.28
CA PHE A 69 0.07 17.39 -1.74
C PHE A 69 -1.36 17.60 -2.26
N GLY A 70 -2.28 18.08 -1.43
CA GLY A 70 -3.69 18.25 -1.84
C GLY A 70 -3.95 19.42 -2.79
N HIS A 71 -3.04 20.41 -2.85
CA HIS A 71 -3.22 21.66 -3.60
C HIS A 71 -2.01 22.03 -4.48
N HIS A 72 -0.96 21.22 -4.46
CA HIS A 72 0.24 21.43 -5.27
C HIS A 72 0.13 20.62 -6.56
N SER A 73 0.66 21.13 -7.67
CA SER A 73 0.83 20.37 -8.91
C SER A 73 1.94 19.33 -8.82
N ASP A 74 2.77 19.42 -7.77
CA ASP A 74 3.94 18.59 -7.58
C ASP A 74 3.53 17.20 -7.10
N ASN A 75 4.15 16.18 -7.68
CA ASN A 75 3.96 14.81 -7.25
C ASN A 75 4.90 14.49 -6.09
N PRO A 76 4.44 13.72 -5.09
CA PRO A 76 5.29 13.29 -3.99
C PRO A 76 6.45 12.44 -4.52
N SER A 77 7.61 12.63 -3.89
CA SER A 77 8.79 11.81 -4.12
C SER A 77 8.63 10.43 -3.46
N THR A 78 9.62 9.59 -3.72
CA THR A 78 9.69 8.22 -3.23
C THR A 78 9.71 8.17 -1.70
N GLY A 79 8.70 7.54 -1.09
CA GLY A 79 8.57 7.40 0.37
C GLY A 79 8.02 8.61 1.12
N GLU A 80 7.68 9.69 0.43
CA GLU A 80 7.29 10.97 1.04
C GLU A 80 5.86 10.96 1.62
N LEU A 81 5.00 10.03 1.18
CA LEU A 81 3.68 9.78 1.75
C LEU A 81 3.73 8.85 2.98
N ALA A 82 4.91 8.61 3.56
CA ALA A 82 5.08 7.83 4.77
C ALA A 82 5.88 8.61 5.82
N LEU A 83 5.35 8.65 7.04
CA LEU A 83 6.05 9.26 8.17
C LEU A 83 6.96 8.22 8.83
N PHE A 84 8.21 8.59 9.07
CA PHE A 84 9.10 7.81 9.93
C PHE A 84 8.80 8.08 11.42
N CYS A 85 9.41 7.27 12.30
CA CYS A 85 9.26 7.37 13.74
C CYS A 85 9.54 8.79 14.27
N PRO A 86 8.55 9.51 14.84
CA PRO A 86 8.73 10.89 15.30
C PRO A 86 9.73 11.00 16.47
N THR A 87 9.84 9.93 17.27
CA THR A 87 10.75 9.87 18.43
C THR A 87 12.16 9.38 18.08
N CYS A 88 12.36 8.78 16.90
CA CYS A 88 13.71 8.38 16.52
C CYS A 88 14.52 9.64 16.17
N PRO A 89 15.81 9.70 16.51
CA PRO A 89 16.65 10.86 16.20
C PRO A 89 16.78 11.04 14.69
N GLN A 90 16.24 12.11 14.10
CA GLN A 90 16.24 12.49 12.69
C GLN A 90 17.02 13.81 12.51
N PRO A 91 18.28 13.76 12.03
CA PRO A 91 19.07 14.95 11.76
C PRO A 91 18.35 15.93 10.86
N GLY A 92 18.48 17.22 11.19
CA GLY A 92 17.83 18.30 10.45
C GLY A 92 16.31 18.39 10.66
N ILE A 93 15.70 17.42 11.37
CA ILE A 93 14.26 17.40 11.67
C ILE A 93 14.02 17.60 13.16
N ASN A 94 14.49 16.67 14.00
CA ASN A 94 14.24 16.69 15.44
C ASN A 94 15.51 16.60 16.31
N VAL A 95 16.70 16.45 15.71
CA VAL A 95 17.99 16.51 16.39
C VAL A 95 19.02 17.31 15.58
N LEU A 96 19.88 18.05 16.29
CA LEU A 96 20.94 18.89 15.70
C LEU A 96 22.35 18.30 15.84
N PHE A 97 22.52 17.25 16.64
CA PHE A 97 23.83 16.68 16.98
C PHE A 97 24.15 15.40 16.21
N TRP A 98 25.45 15.18 15.98
CA TRP A 98 26.05 14.13 15.15
C TRP A 98 26.17 12.74 15.83
N LYS A 99 25.80 12.62 17.11
CA LYS A 99 25.95 11.37 17.87
C LYS A 99 24.60 10.84 18.34
N TYR A 100 23.97 10.05 17.49
CA TYR A 100 22.74 9.32 17.79
C TYR A 100 22.86 7.88 17.26
N THR A 101 22.20 6.94 17.93
CA THR A 101 22.13 5.55 17.48
C THR A 101 20.68 5.22 17.15
N ARG A 102 20.44 4.78 15.92
CA ARG A 102 19.18 4.13 15.54
C ARG A 102 19.44 2.63 15.44
N SER A 103 18.53 1.85 16.00
CA SER A 103 18.51 0.40 15.85
C SER A 103 17.29 0.02 15.04
N PHE A 104 17.50 -0.85 14.05
CA PHE A 104 16.46 -1.30 13.13
C PHE A 104 16.33 -2.82 13.21
N VAL A 105 15.11 -3.30 13.07
CA VAL A 105 14.78 -4.72 12.99
C VAL A 105 14.01 -4.95 11.69
N MET A 106 14.39 -6.00 10.98
CA MET A 106 13.59 -6.49 9.87
C MET A 106 12.73 -7.65 10.35
N ASP A 107 11.44 -7.59 10.04
CA ASP A 107 10.56 -8.73 10.18
C ASP A 107 9.70 -8.93 8.93
N GLY A 108 9.04 -10.08 8.85
CA GLY A 108 8.28 -10.49 7.70
C GLY A 108 7.04 -11.28 8.09
N ASN A 109 5.90 -10.87 7.54
CA ASN A 109 4.62 -11.54 7.68
C ASN A 109 4.39 -12.49 6.49
N PHE A 110 4.51 -13.79 6.73
CA PHE A 110 4.30 -14.84 5.73
C PHE A 110 2.84 -15.29 5.54
N LYS A 111 1.91 -14.65 6.25
CA LYS A 111 0.47 -14.88 6.08
C LYS A 111 -0.17 -13.84 5.15
N ALA A 112 0.57 -12.77 4.83
CA ALA A 112 0.15 -11.73 3.89
C ALA A 112 0.37 -12.20 2.45
N GLU A 113 -0.46 -13.12 2.00
CA GLU A 113 -0.37 -13.74 0.69
C GLU A 113 -1.11 -12.89 -0.37
N HIS A 114 -0.47 -12.64 -1.51
CA HIS A 114 -1.08 -11.98 -2.67
C HIS A 114 -1.26 -12.98 -3.80
N LEU A 115 -2.49 -13.13 -4.29
CA LEU A 115 -2.81 -13.97 -5.44
C LEU A 115 -2.44 -13.25 -6.73
N HIS A 116 -2.08 -14.02 -7.76
CA HIS A 116 -1.94 -13.44 -9.08
C HIS A 116 -3.28 -12.83 -9.54
N PRO A 117 -3.27 -11.58 -10.04
CA PRO A 117 -4.47 -10.98 -10.62
C PRO A 117 -4.92 -11.76 -11.85
N ILE A 118 -6.23 -11.86 -12.04
CA ILE A 118 -6.82 -12.51 -13.22
C ILE A 118 -6.47 -11.71 -14.49
N LYS A 119 -6.34 -10.38 -14.37
CA LYS A 119 -6.02 -9.46 -15.46
C LYS A 119 -5.00 -8.43 -14.98
N LEU A 120 -3.74 -8.60 -15.39
CA LEU A 120 -2.64 -7.69 -14.99
C LEU A 120 -2.91 -6.22 -15.34
N PHE A 121 -3.54 -5.97 -16.49
CA PHE A 121 -3.79 -4.60 -16.99
C PHE A 121 -4.86 -3.83 -16.22
N ASN A 122 -5.65 -4.50 -15.38
CA ASN A 122 -6.66 -3.85 -14.53
C ASN A 122 -6.11 -3.45 -13.16
N GLU A 123 -4.86 -3.81 -12.84
CA GLU A 123 -4.24 -3.39 -11.59
C GLU A 123 -3.85 -1.91 -11.66
N VAL A 124 -4.45 -1.11 -10.77
CA VAL A 124 -4.11 0.29 -10.61
C VAL A 124 -3.42 0.44 -9.26
N TRP A 125 -2.17 0.89 -9.29
CA TRP A 125 -1.38 1.15 -8.10
C TRP A 125 -1.50 2.63 -7.73
N LEU A 126 -2.10 2.91 -6.57
CA LEU A 126 -2.35 4.29 -6.15
C LEU A 126 -1.14 4.98 -5.51
N SER A 127 -0.22 4.21 -4.93
CA SER A 127 0.92 4.71 -4.14
C SER A 127 2.20 3.90 -4.37
N ASP A 128 2.49 3.50 -5.62
CA ASP A 128 3.67 2.67 -5.91
C ASP A 128 4.96 3.40 -5.52
N GLY A 129 5.67 2.89 -4.51
CA GLY A 129 6.89 3.50 -4.00
C GLY A 129 6.71 4.82 -3.23
N LEU A 130 5.51 5.38 -3.14
CA LEU A 130 5.28 6.69 -2.52
C LEU A 130 5.21 6.63 -0.98
N GLY A 131 4.86 5.48 -0.42
CA GLY A 131 4.72 5.28 1.02
C GLY A 131 5.78 4.34 1.59
N PHE A 132 5.33 3.36 2.39
CA PHE A 132 6.22 2.40 3.04
C PHE A 132 6.75 1.30 2.10
N MET A 133 5.99 0.93 1.07
CA MET A 133 6.39 -0.09 0.09
C MET A 133 7.44 0.46 -0.87
N VAL A 134 8.39 -0.39 -1.26
CA VAL A 134 9.35 -0.11 -2.34
C VAL A 134 8.60 -0.16 -3.69
N GLY A 135 8.99 0.72 -4.61
CA GLY A 135 8.38 0.79 -5.94
C GLY A 135 8.60 -0.48 -6.76
N LYS A 136 7.59 -0.94 -7.52
CA LYS A 136 7.60 -2.24 -8.21
C LYS A 136 8.76 -2.39 -9.19
N ASP A 137 9.00 -1.40 -10.04
CA ASP A 137 10.04 -1.47 -11.07
C ASP A 137 11.44 -1.51 -10.45
N ARG A 138 11.68 -0.65 -9.45
CA ARG A 138 12.93 -0.65 -8.70
C ARG A 138 13.16 -1.97 -7.96
N TYR A 139 12.10 -2.52 -7.38
CA TYR A 139 12.18 -3.80 -6.69
C TYR A 139 12.53 -4.95 -7.66
N LYS A 140 11.89 -4.98 -8.83
CA LYS A 140 12.20 -5.98 -9.88
C LYS A 140 13.63 -5.88 -10.39
N MET A 141 14.13 -4.67 -10.64
CA MET A 141 15.52 -4.45 -11.07
C MET A 141 16.49 -5.02 -10.04
N HIS A 142 16.28 -4.70 -8.77
CA HIS A 142 17.12 -5.22 -7.70
C HIS A 142 17.04 -6.75 -7.58
N LEU A 143 15.86 -7.35 -7.70
CA LEU A 143 15.72 -8.81 -7.68
C LEU A 143 16.45 -9.49 -8.85
N ALA A 144 16.58 -8.82 -9.99
CA ALA A 144 17.32 -9.35 -11.13
C ALA A 144 18.85 -9.31 -10.91
N GLU A 145 19.33 -8.32 -10.17
CA GLU A 145 20.76 -8.14 -9.85
C GLU A 145 21.20 -8.91 -8.61
N ALA A 146 20.30 -9.13 -7.66
CA ALA A 146 20.62 -9.75 -6.38
C ALA A 146 20.89 -11.25 -6.54
N ALA A 147 22.11 -11.67 -6.21
CA ALA A 147 22.44 -13.08 -6.09
C ALA A 147 21.64 -13.70 -4.93
N ASP A 148 20.94 -14.80 -5.22
CA ASP A 148 20.03 -15.43 -4.28
C ASP A 148 20.51 -16.84 -3.95
N THR A 149 21.06 -17.03 -2.75
CA THR A 149 21.47 -18.35 -2.26
C THR A 149 20.29 -19.01 -1.57
N VAL A 150 19.78 -20.08 -2.16
CA VAL A 150 18.74 -20.91 -1.53
C VAL A 150 19.36 -21.65 -0.34
N GLU A 151 19.01 -21.23 0.87
CA GLU A 151 19.35 -21.97 2.09
C GLU A 151 18.56 -23.29 2.11
N LYS A 152 19.30 -24.40 1.96
CA LYS A 152 18.77 -25.74 2.18
C LYS A 152 19.16 -26.16 3.58
N SER A 153 18.18 -26.39 4.44
CA SER A 153 18.43 -27.03 5.74
C SER A 153 18.74 -28.51 5.53
N SER A 154 19.78 -29.01 6.21
CA SER A 154 20.08 -30.45 6.30
C SER A 154 19.11 -31.21 7.21
N CYS A 155 18.29 -30.49 7.99
CA CYS A 155 17.32 -31.06 8.91
C CYS A 155 15.96 -31.29 8.23
N ASN A 156 15.45 -32.52 8.32
CA ASN A 156 14.22 -32.95 7.65
C ASN A 156 12.94 -32.27 8.22
N ASN A 157 12.98 -31.79 9.47
CA ASN A 157 11.81 -31.21 10.16
C ASN A 157 11.94 -29.70 10.44
N HIS A 158 12.78 -28.99 9.68
CA HIS A 158 12.93 -27.54 9.83
C HIS A 158 11.80 -26.79 9.13
N GLN A 159 10.62 -26.79 9.75
CA GLN A 159 9.37 -26.29 9.16
C GLN A 159 9.49 -24.83 8.68
N ALA A 160 10.23 -23.97 9.37
CA ALA A 160 10.40 -22.57 8.98
C ALA A 160 11.07 -22.41 7.60
N VAL A 161 12.15 -23.15 7.33
CA VAL A 161 12.86 -23.11 6.03
C VAL A 161 12.10 -23.89 4.97
N ASN A 162 11.54 -25.04 5.33
CA ASN A 162 10.81 -25.90 4.39
C ASN A 162 9.51 -25.23 3.91
N GLN A 163 8.77 -24.53 4.79
CA GLN A 163 7.58 -23.77 4.41
C GLN A 163 7.91 -22.49 3.63
N ALA A 164 8.98 -21.78 4.01
CA ALA A 164 9.43 -20.58 3.30
C ALA A 164 9.88 -20.88 1.86
N ASN A 165 10.45 -22.07 1.63
CA ASN A 165 10.90 -22.54 0.32
C ASN A 165 9.81 -23.24 -0.51
N ALA A 166 8.62 -23.48 0.05
CA ALA A 166 7.55 -24.16 -0.66
C ALA A 166 7.03 -23.30 -1.83
N ALA A 167 7.14 -23.80 -3.05
CA ALA A 167 6.63 -23.13 -4.23
C ALA A 167 5.09 -23.16 -4.23
N ARG A 168 4.45 -21.98 -4.26
CA ARG A 168 3.00 -21.86 -4.37
C ARG A 168 2.64 -21.21 -5.71
N HIS A 169 2.29 -22.03 -6.69
CA HIS A 169 2.06 -21.61 -8.08
C HIS A 169 0.93 -20.60 -8.31
N LYS A 170 0.08 -20.32 -7.30
CA LYS A 170 -1.07 -19.41 -7.41
C LYS A 170 -0.81 -18.01 -6.83
N LEU A 171 0.33 -17.82 -6.15
CA LEU A 171 0.63 -16.59 -5.42
C LEU A 171 1.69 -15.75 -6.15
N GLU A 172 1.42 -14.46 -6.29
CA GLU A 172 2.41 -13.45 -6.71
C GLU A 172 3.37 -13.11 -5.56
N SER A 173 2.84 -13.04 -4.34
CA SER A 173 3.60 -12.79 -3.11
C SER A 173 3.21 -13.80 -2.04
N THR A 174 4.21 -14.33 -1.35
CA THR A 174 4.10 -15.28 -0.23
C THR A 174 4.12 -14.59 1.13
N GLY A 175 4.31 -13.28 1.17
CA GLY A 175 4.40 -12.52 2.41
C GLY A 175 4.94 -11.11 2.18
N ILE A 176 4.98 -10.31 3.24
CA ILE A 176 5.50 -8.94 3.21
C ILE A 176 6.62 -8.82 4.24
N GLY A 177 7.76 -8.28 3.83
CA GLY A 177 8.87 -7.90 4.68
C GLY A 177 8.90 -6.40 4.92
N GLY A 178 9.31 -5.98 6.11
CA GLY A 178 9.48 -4.57 6.43
C GLY A 178 10.57 -4.36 7.46
N VAL A 179 11.11 -3.15 7.47
CA VAL A 179 12.06 -2.72 8.51
C VAL A 179 11.36 -1.74 9.41
N ALA A 180 11.51 -1.93 10.72
CA ALA A 180 10.98 -1.05 11.74
C ALA A 180 12.10 -0.59 12.69
N CYS A 181 11.90 0.54 13.35
CA CYS A 181 12.78 0.93 14.44
C CYS A 181 12.55 0.00 15.64
N VAL A 182 13.64 -0.47 16.26
CA VAL A 182 13.56 -1.46 17.37
C VAL A 182 12.84 -0.87 18.58
N ARG A 183 13.05 0.42 18.86
CA ARG A 183 12.55 1.05 20.09
C ARG A 183 11.06 1.35 20.07
N HIS A 184 10.51 1.71 18.91
CA HIS A 184 9.13 2.20 18.81
C HIS A 184 8.28 1.43 17.81
N GLY A 185 8.85 0.46 17.09
CA GLY A 185 8.12 -0.38 16.14
C GLY A 185 7.59 0.36 14.91
N CYS A 186 8.01 1.60 14.66
CA CYS A 186 7.58 2.34 13.48
C CYS A 186 8.32 1.85 12.23
N PHE A 187 7.57 1.56 11.17
CA PHE A 187 8.15 1.16 9.89
C PHE A 187 8.96 2.28 9.25
N VAL A 188 10.05 1.90 8.59
CA VAL A 188 10.88 2.80 7.80
C VAL A 188 10.18 3.05 6.47
N PRO A 189 9.99 4.32 6.05
CA PRO A 189 9.46 4.64 4.73
C PRO A 189 10.26 3.98 3.61
N HIS A 190 9.56 3.56 2.55
CA HIS A 190 10.15 2.91 1.38
C HIS A 190 11.13 1.77 1.70
N SER A 191 10.78 0.91 2.65
CA SER A 191 11.59 -0.24 3.06
C SER A 191 10.77 -1.54 3.16
N MET A 192 9.50 -1.52 2.81
CA MET A 192 8.66 -2.72 2.80
C MET A 192 8.64 -3.35 1.41
N VAL A 193 8.65 -4.67 1.35
CA VAL A 193 8.86 -5.45 0.13
C VAL A 193 8.02 -6.72 0.15
N ASP A 194 7.59 -7.16 -1.03
CA ASP A 194 6.89 -8.44 -1.21
C ASP A 194 7.88 -9.61 -1.30
N PHE A 195 7.64 -10.66 -0.53
CA PHE A 195 8.40 -11.90 -0.60
C PHE A 195 7.88 -12.79 -1.72
N GLN A 196 8.69 -13.05 -2.75
CA GLN A 196 8.28 -13.99 -3.80
C GLN A 196 8.30 -15.45 -3.31
N LYS A 197 9.26 -15.82 -2.46
CA LYS A 197 9.41 -17.16 -1.88
C LYS A 197 10.09 -17.09 -0.50
N GLY A 198 9.33 -16.76 0.53
CA GLY A 198 9.87 -16.63 1.89
C GLY A 198 10.88 -15.48 2.06
N LYS A 199 11.56 -15.43 3.22
CA LYS A 199 12.59 -14.42 3.54
C LYS A 199 13.88 -14.79 2.81
N ARG A 200 14.01 -14.37 1.56
CA ARG A 200 15.26 -14.50 0.79
C ARG A 200 16.17 -13.31 1.04
N GLN A 201 17.47 -13.57 1.09
CA GLN A 201 18.47 -12.53 1.34
C GLN A 201 18.40 -11.41 0.28
N ALA A 202 18.16 -11.77 -0.98
CA ALA A 202 17.94 -10.84 -2.09
C ALA A 202 16.79 -9.85 -1.84
N THR A 203 15.70 -10.28 -1.22
CA THR A 203 14.56 -9.40 -0.89
C THR A 203 14.88 -8.50 0.30
N CYS A 204 15.70 -8.98 1.23
CA CYS A 204 16.06 -8.26 2.45
C CYS A 204 17.15 -7.18 2.25
N THR A 205 17.87 -7.18 1.11
CA THR A 205 18.99 -6.25 0.89
C THR A 205 18.57 -4.82 0.52
N ILE A 206 17.46 -4.58 -0.20
CA ILE A 206 16.99 -3.19 -0.47
C ILE A 206 16.63 -2.47 0.83
N PRO A 207 15.81 -3.04 1.72
CA PRO A 207 15.47 -2.36 2.97
C PRO A 207 16.71 -2.09 3.83
N HIS A 208 17.69 -3.00 3.84
CA HIS A 208 18.95 -2.79 4.56
C HIS A 208 19.82 -1.69 3.95
N SER A 209 19.97 -1.64 2.63
CA SER A 209 20.72 -0.56 1.97
C SER A 209 20.10 0.81 2.23
N ARG A 210 18.76 0.90 2.22
CA ARG A 210 18.01 2.14 2.53
C ARG A 210 18.23 2.61 3.96
N VAL A 211 18.21 1.70 4.93
CA VAL A 211 18.54 2.03 6.32
C VAL A 211 19.97 2.54 6.46
N ASN A 212 20.91 1.91 5.76
CA ASN A 212 22.30 2.32 5.77
C ASN A 212 22.49 3.69 5.09
N HIS A 213 21.87 3.94 3.94
CA HIS A 213 21.87 5.24 3.28
C HIS A 213 21.18 6.33 4.11
N ALA A 214 20.07 6.04 4.79
CA ALA A 214 19.44 6.95 5.74
C ALA A 214 20.26 7.17 7.02
N SER A 215 21.34 6.41 7.22
CA SER A 215 22.33 6.63 8.29
C SER A 215 23.64 7.23 7.78
N LEU A 216 23.87 7.21 6.46
CA LEU A 216 25.08 7.69 5.77
C LEU A 216 24.88 9.05 5.08
N ALA A 217 23.66 9.37 4.64
CA ALA A 217 23.28 10.71 4.16
C ALA A 217 23.33 11.76 5.29
N ASP A 218 23.49 11.30 6.53
CA ASP A 218 23.60 12.09 7.75
C ASP A 218 25.06 12.14 8.29
N LYS A 219 26.08 11.74 7.51
CA LYS A 219 27.51 11.88 7.85
C LYS A 219 28.18 13.01 7.10
#